data_AF-A0A2V7E3V5-F1
#
_entry.id   AF-A0A2V7E3V5-F1
#
_cell.length_a   1.000
_cell.length_b   1.000
_cell.length_c   1.000
_cell.angle_alpha   90.00
_cell.angle_beta   90.00
_cell.angle_gamma   90.00
#
_symmetry.space_group_name_H-M   'P 1'
#
loop_
_entity.id
_entity.type
_entity.pdbx_description
1 polymer ?
#
loop_
_entity_poly.entity_id
_entity_poly.type
_entity_poly.pdbx_seq_one_letter_code
_entity_poly.pdbx_strand_id
1 'polypeptide(L)' 'MARLHRRARRATTVSAASRVTEADVERLAALVGLPIDPDDRAAVAAALAGLLDAATLVMEFPLPEDIHPAPVFRP' A
#
# COMPACT_ATOMS: atom_id res chain seq x y z
N MET A 1 -30.82 35.97 -7.55
CA MET A 1 -30.97 34.56 -7.95
C MET A 1 -29.61 33.86 -7.93
N ALA A 2 -29.57 32.61 -7.43
CA ALA A 2 -28.51 31.58 -7.48
C ALA A 2 -27.08 31.98 -7.07
N ARG A 3 -26.70 31.95 -5.78
CA ARG A 3 -26.25 30.78 -4.96
C ARG A 3 -25.07 29.98 -5.55
N LEU A 4 -23.87 30.40 -5.12
CA LEU A 4 -22.67 29.63 -4.75
C LEU A 4 -22.56 28.20 -5.31
N HIS A 5 -21.56 28.01 -6.17
CA HIS A 5 -21.01 26.70 -6.51
C HIS A 5 -20.55 25.98 -5.24
N ARG A 6 -21.40 25.05 -4.80
CA ARG A 6 -21.13 24.05 -3.76
C ARG A 6 -19.94 23.21 -4.20
N ARG A 7 -18.73 23.64 -3.87
CA ARG A 7 -17.51 22.82 -3.92
C ARG A 7 -17.78 21.61 -3.03
N ALA A 8 -18.11 20.48 -3.65
CA ALA A 8 -18.23 19.21 -2.97
C ALA A 8 -16.87 18.93 -2.31
N ARG A 9 -16.82 19.07 -0.98
CA ARG A 9 -15.78 18.45 -0.17
C ARG A 9 -15.91 16.96 -0.46
N ARG A 10 -15.05 16.44 -1.34
CA ARG A 10 -14.81 15.00 -1.48
C ARG A 10 -14.36 14.58 -0.08
N ALA A 11 -15.26 13.92 0.66
CA ALA A 11 -14.89 13.32 1.92
C ALA A 11 -13.82 12.30 1.57
N THR A 12 -12.57 12.58 1.93
CA THR A 12 -11.50 11.59 1.89
C THR A 12 -11.96 10.49 2.84
N THR A 13 -12.60 9.46 2.31
CA THR A 13 -12.71 8.19 3.01
C THR A 13 -11.28 7.74 3.21
N VAL A 14 -10.77 7.94 4.41
CA VAL A 14 -9.50 7.35 4.85
C VAL A 14 -9.68 5.86 4.61
N SER A 15 -8.90 5.30 3.68
CA SER A 15 -8.84 3.85 3.49
C SER A 15 -8.59 3.22 4.85
N ALA A 16 -9.38 2.23 5.22
CA ALA A 16 -9.18 1.56 6.51
C ALA A 16 -7.74 1.04 6.53
N ALA A 17 -6.96 1.43 7.55
CA ALA A 17 -5.55 1.08 7.65
C ALA A 17 -5.36 -0.43 7.45
N SER A 18 -4.40 -0.78 6.59
CA SER A 18 -4.09 -2.16 6.25
C SER A 18 -3.71 -2.91 7.53
N ARG A 19 -4.45 -3.98 7.86
CA ARG A 19 -4.17 -4.79 9.04
C ARG A 19 -3.32 -5.98 8.64
N VAL A 20 -2.09 -6.00 9.15
CA VAL A 20 -1.15 -7.11 9.02
C VAL A 20 -0.87 -7.63 10.43
N THR A 21 -0.91 -8.95 10.60
CA THR A 21 -0.63 -9.63 11.86
C THR A 21 0.75 -10.30 11.85
N GLU A 22 1.26 -10.66 13.02
CA GLU A 22 2.50 -11.45 13.15
C GLU A 22 2.40 -12.81 12.44
N ALA A 23 1.21 -13.42 12.41
CA ALA A 23 0.95 -14.66 11.69
C ALA A 23 1.01 -14.47 10.16
N ASP A 24 0.65 -13.28 9.66
CA ASP A 24 0.83 -12.93 8.26
C ASP A 24 2.31 -12.79 7.93
N VAL A 25 3.08 -12.11 8.81
CA VAL A 25 4.54 -11.99 8.66
C VAL A 25 5.20 -13.37 8.64
N GLU A 26 4.89 -14.25 9.59
CA GLU A 26 5.44 -15.61 9.65
C GLU A 26 5.16 -16.40 8.36
N ARG A 27 3.91 -16.36 7.89
CA ARG A 27 3.50 -17.06 6.67
C ARG A 27 4.19 -16.50 5.42
N LEU A 28 4.24 -15.17 5.27
CA LEU A 28 4.88 -14.52 4.12
C LEU A 28 6.41 -14.72 4.12
N ALA A 29 7.03 -14.62 5.29
CA ALA A 29 8.45 -14.91 5.52
C ALA A 29 8.82 -16.32 5.05
N ALA A 30 8.00 -17.32 5.40
CA ALA A 30 8.18 -18.70 4.96
C ALA A 30 8.05 -18.85 3.44
N LEU A 31 7.11 -18.14 2.81
CA LEU A 31 6.91 -18.20 1.36
C LEU A 31 8.09 -17.63 0.55
N VAL A 32 8.75 -16.60 1.06
CA VAL A 32 9.90 -15.96 0.39
C VAL A 32 11.25 -16.50 0.86
N GLY A 33 11.27 -17.46 1.79
CA GLY A 33 12.49 -18.05 2.33
C GLY A 33 13.32 -17.09 3.19
N LEU A 34 12.69 -16.09 3.81
CA LEU A 34 13.34 -15.11 4.69
C LEU A 34 12.77 -15.22 6.11
N PRO A 35 13.31 -16.09 6.97
CA PRO A 35 12.82 -16.21 8.34
C PRO A 35 13.01 -14.91 9.11
N ILE A 36 11.97 -14.49 9.82
CA ILE A 36 11.95 -13.31 10.69
C ILE A 36 11.97 -13.80 12.14
N ASP A 37 12.85 -13.22 12.95
CA ASP A 37 12.90 -13.50 14.39
C ASP A 37 11.52 -13.23 15.03
N PRO A 38 10.97 -14.13 15.86
CA PRO A 38 9.71 -13.91 16.54
C PRO A 38 9.58 -12.54 17.22
N ASP A 39 10.66 -12.04 17.82
CA ASP A 39 10.66 -10.75 18.53
C ASP A 39 10.50 -9.55 17.58
N ASP A 40 10.85 -9.71 16.29
CA ASP A 40 10.75 -8.68 15.26
C ASP A 40 9.40 -8.68 14.51
N ARG A 41 8.59 -9.74 14.64
CA ARG A 41 7.37 -9.94 13.82
C ARG A 41 6.36 -8.81 13.98
N ALA A 42 6.19 -8.30 15.19
CA ALA A 42 5.27 -7.19 15.46
C ALA A 42 5.71 -5.90 14.76
N ALA A 43 7.01 -5.61 14.77
CA ALA A 43 7.58 -4.46 14.09
C ALA A 43 7.47 -4.59 12.57
N VAL A 44 7.75 -5.77 12.03
CA VAL A 44 7.60 -6.06 10.59
C VAL A 44 6.13 -5.94 10.15
N ALA A 45 5.19 -6.41 10.96
CA ALA A 45 3.76 -6.28 10.68
C ALA A 45 3.33 -4.82 10.58
N ALA A 46 3.78 -3.97 11.51
CA ALA A 46 3.52 -2.53 11.48
C ALA A 46 4.15 -1.86 10.25
N ALA A 47 5.39 -2.23 9.89
CA ALA A 47 6.05 -1.70 8.70
C ALA A 47 5.34 -2.11 7.41
N LEU A 48 4.92 -3.38 7.30
CA LEU A 48 4.20 -3.88 6.14
C LEU A 48 2.82 -3.24 6.00
N ALA A 49 2.11 -3.04 7.12
CA ALA A 49 0.85 -2.29 7.12
C ALA A 49 1.02 -0.88 6.54
N GLY A 50 2.03 -0.13 7.00
CA GLY A 50 2.34 1.21 6.46
C GLY A 50 2.72 1.19 4.98
N LEU A 51 3.46 0.17 4.54
CA LEU A 51 3.80 -0.02 3.13
C LEU A 51 2.56 -0.28 2.26
N LEU A 52 1.62 -1.10 2.73
CA LEU A 52 0.38 -1.41 2.00
C LEU A 52 -0.55 -0.18 1.89
N ASP A 53 -0.60 0.64 2.93
CA ASP A 53 -1.31 1.91 2.90
C ASP A 53 -0.71 2.86 1.85
N ALA A 54 0.61 2.94 1.76
CA ALA A 54 1.29 3.71 0.72
C ALA A 54 1.08 3.11 -0.68
N ALA A 55 1.11 1.78 -0.82
CA ALA A 55 0.90 1.10 -2.08
C ALA A 55 -0.51 1.36 -2.65
N THR A 56 -1.51 1.51 -1.79
CA THR A 56 -2.89 1.87 -2.21
C THR A 56 -2.90 3.15 -3.02
N LEU A 57 -2.11 4.16 -2.65
CA LEU A 57 -2.00 5.43 -3.38
C LEU A 57 -1.44 5.26 -4.79
N VAL A 58 -0.52 4.31 -4.99
CA VAL A 58 0.08 4.01 -6.29
C VAL A 58 -0.89 3.22 -7.16
N MET A 59 -1.60 2.26 -6.56
CA MET A 59 -2.58 1.40 -7.25
C MET A 59 -3.81 2.16 -7.75
N GLU A 60 -4.09 3.34 -7.22
CA GLU A 60 -5.17 4.23 -7.69
C GLU A 60 -4.85 4.91 -9.03
N PHE A 61 -3.60 4.89 -9.50
CA PHE A 61 -3.26 5.46 -10.79
C PHE A 61 -3.83 4.63 -11.94
N PRO A 62 -4.55 5.25 -12.91
CA PRO A 62 -4.99 4.53 -14.09
C PRO A 62 -3.76 4.05 -14.89
N LEU A 63 -3.74 2.77 -15.23
CA LEU A 63 -2.70 2.20 -16.09
C LEU A 63 -3.21 2.10 -17.54
N PRO A 64 -2.53 2.74 -18.50
CA PRO A 64 -2.76 2.53 -19.93
C PRO A 64 -2.51 1.06 -20.33
N GLU A 65 -3.16 0.59 -21.39
CA GLU A 65 -2.94 -0.76 -21.93
C GLU A 65 -1.51 -0.96 -22.49
N ASP A 66 -0.87 0.12 -22.92
CA ASP A 66 0.48 0.15 -23.48
C ASP A 66 1.56 0.51 -22.44
N ILE A 67 1.24 0.44 -21.15
CA ILE A 67 2.22 0.68 -20.09
C ILE A 67 3.37 -0.33 -20.18
N HIS A 68 4.59 0.19 -20.09
CA HIS A 68 5.81 -0.61 -19.96
C HIS A 68 6.50 -0.29 -18.64
N PRO A 69 7.26 -1.24 -18.05
CA PRO A 69 8.10 -0.94 -16.90
C PRO A 69 9.01 0.26 -17.17
N ALA A 70 9.29 1.04 -16.14
CA ALA A 70 10.21 2.17 -16.25
C ALA A 70 11.56 1.70 -16.83
N PRO A 71 12.19 2.49 -17.72
CA PRO A 71 13.44 2.10 -18.35
C PRO A 71 14.53 1.91 -17.29
N VAL A 72 15.22 0.78 -17.36
CA VAL A 72 16.42 0.53 -16.55
C VAL A 72 17.63 0.95 -17.39
N PHE A 73 18.51 1.77 -16.82
CA PHE A 73 19.78 2.09 -17.47
C PHE A 73 20.58 0.80 -17.73
N ARG A 74 21.02 0.60 -18.98
CA ARG A 74 21.95 -0.45 -19.36
C ARG A 74 23.19 0.23 -19.99
N PRO A 75 24.38 0.13 -19.35
CA PRO A 75 25.61 0.72 -19.88
C PRO A 75 26.07 0.07 -21.19
#